data_AF-A0AA86R5E0-F1
#
_entry.id   AF-A0AA86R5E0-F1
#
_cell.length_a   1.000
_cell.length_b   1.000
_cell.length_c   1.000
_cell.angle_alpha   90.00
_cell.angle_beta   90.00
_cell.angle_gamma   90.00
#
_symmetry.space_group_name_H-M   'P 1'
#
loop_
_entity.id
_entity.type
_entity.pdbx_description
1 polymer ?
#
loop_
_entity_poly.entity_id
_entity_poly.type
_entity_poly.pdbx_seq_one_letter_code
_entity_poly.pdbx_strand_id
1 'polypeptide(L)'
;MQYDIKLHDGKLFVNIENLLDYKDVIINQLHQIQENLKNQQQSQQRYKWNDELLKKFALEVTKFGIKTVKPKNIQWKFELEGLKNHQIGSHLQKYKLRIQQEYKLKSFDEFENWMILSEYHNDADVIAAAQKWNPTMYTKAQEKEIISEKDYNDDRLLEYYIPTYSNSIDSE
;
A
#
# COMPACT_ATOMS: atom_id res chain seq x y z
N MET A 1 -2.15 26.97 -42.15
CA MET A 1 -3.20 26.04 -42.60
C MET A 1 -3.12 24.80 -41.73
N GLN A 2 -4.24 24.40 -41.12
CA GLN A 2 -4.31 23.19 -40.31
C GLN A 2 -4.85 22.08 -41.22
N TYR A 3 -4.04 21.07 -41.52
CA TYR A 3 -4.47 19.95 -42.35
C TYR A 3 -5.21 18.94 -41.47
N ASP A 4 -6.35 18.44 -41.93
CA ASP A 4 -7.19 17.49 -41.20
C ASP A 4 -6.52 16.11 -41.11
N ILE A 5 -5.70 15.92 -40.07
CA ILE A 5 -5.17 14.61 -39.64
C ILE A 5 -6.06 14.09 -38.51
N LYS A 6 -6.71 12.95 -38.71
CA LYS A 6 -7.62 12.34 -37.74
C LYS A 6 -7.04 11.04 -37.18
N LEU A 7 -7.17 10.82 -35.87
CA LEU A 7 -6.81 9.57 -35.21
C LEU A 7 -8.07 8.72 -35.01
N HIS A 8 -8.09 7.50 -35.52
CA HIS A 8 -9.19 6.55 -35.32
C HIS A 8 -8.61 5.14 -35.07
N ASP A 9 -8.99 4.50 -33.97
CA ASP A 9 -8.49 3.18 -33.53
C ASP A 9 -6.95 3.03 -33.60
N GLY A 10 -6.23 4.08 -33.19
CA GLY A 10 -4.77 4.08 -33.20
C GLY A 10 -4.13 4.22 -34.59
N LYS A 11 -4.92 4.46 -35.63
CA LYS A 11 -4.46 4.74 -37.00
C LYS A 11 -4.68 6.21 -37.35
N LEU A 12 -3.73 6.79 -38.08
CA LEU A 12 -3.80 8.17 -38.57
C LEU A 12 -4.41 8.18 -39.97
N PHE A 13 -5.39 9.04 -40.18
CA PHE A 13 -6.11 9.24 -41.43
C PHE A 13 -5.90 10.67 -41.90
N VAL A 14 -5.72 10.83 -43.20
CA VAL A 14 -5.53 12.11 -43.89
C VAL A 14 -6.42 12.12 -45.13
N ASN A 15 -6.98 13.29 -45.45
CA ASN A 15 -7.67 13.48 -46.72
C ASN A 15 -6.67 13.36 -47.88
N ILE A 16 -7.02 12.55 -48.88
CA ILE A 16 -6.17 12.27 -50.04
C ILE A 16 -5.85 13.53 -50.87
N GLU A 17 -6.79 14.47 -50.98
CA GLU A 17 -6.60 15.73 -51.70
C GLU A 17 -5.50 16.57 -51.04
N ASN A 18 -5.56 16.70 -49.71
CA ASN A 18 -4.54 17.39 -48.94
C ASN A 18 -3.16 16.71 -49.01
N LEU A 19 -3.13 15.36 -49.10
CA LEU A 19 -1.89 14.60 -49.24
C LEU A 19 -1.21 14.85 -50.59
N LEU A 20 -1.99 15.04 -51.65
CA LEU A 20 -1.47 15.30 -52.99
C LEU A 20 -0.92 16.72 -53.10
N ASP A 21 -1.62 17.71 -52.54
CA ASP A 21 -1.25 19.12 -52.64
C ASP A 21 -0.10 19.51 -51.69
N TYR A 22 0.00 18.86 -50.53
CA TYR A 22 0.93 19.26 -49.45
C TYR A 22 1.69 18.07 -48.85
N LYS A 23 2.09 17.12 -49.70
CA LYS A 23 2.75 15.86 -49.33
C LYS A 23 3.83 16.02 -48.25
N ASP A 24 4.82 16.87 -48.47
CA ASP A 24 5.98 16.99 -47.59
C ASP A 24 5.62 17.58 -46.22
N VAL A 25 4.67 18.52 -46.18
CA VAL A 25 4.21 19.14 -44.94
C VAL A 25 3.42 18.13 -44.11
N ILE A 26 2.55 17.35 -44.74
CA ILE A 26 1.74 16.32 -44.06
C ILE A 26 2.61 15.17 -43.56
N ILE A 27 3.59 14.71 -44.34
CA ILE A 27 4.51 13.64 -43.89
C ILE A 27 5.27 14.09 -42.64
N ASN A 28 5.78 15.32 -42.62
CA ASN A 28 6.48 15.85 -41.45
C ASN A 28 5.56 15.97 -40.22
N GLN A 29 4.30 16.38 -40.40
CA GLN A 29 3.32 16.41 -39.31
C GLN A 29 2.99 14.99 -38.80
N LEU A 30 2.85 14.00 -39.68
CA LEU A 30 2.61 12.62 -39.29
C LEU A 30 3.78 12.04 -38.48
N HIS A 31 5.02 12.32 -38.89
CA HIS A 31 6.22 11.91 -38.13
C HIS A 31 6.23 12.54 -36.74
N GLN A 32 5.91 13.82 -36.60
CA GLN A 32 5.82 14.48 -35.29
C GLN A 32 4.73 13.88 -34.41
N ILE A 33 3.55 13.60 -34.97
CA ILE A 33 2.44 12.97 -34.24
C ILE A 33 2.84 11.56 -33.78
N GLN A 34 3.48 10.77 -34.64
CA GLN A 34 3.95 9.43 -34.29
C GLN A 34 5.01 9.45 -33.18
N GLU A 35 6.00 10.32 -33.25
CA GLU A 35 7.01 10.47 -32.20
C GLU A 35 6.38 10.91 -30.88
N ASN A 36 5.41 11.84 -30.91
CA ASN A 36 4.67 12.23 -29.72
C ASN A 36 3.85 11.09 -29.10
N LEU A 37 3.19 10.27 -29.91
CA LEU A 37 2.45 9.08 -29.45
C LEU A 37 3.40 8.04 -28.84
N LYS A 38 4.56 7.81 -29.45
CA LYS A 38 5.59 6.90 -28.95
C LYS A 38 6.16 7.38 -27.61
N ASN A 39 6.44 8.67 -27.48
CA ASN A 39 6.90 9.29 -26.24
C ASN A 39 5.82 9.22 -25.14
N GLN A 40 4.54 9.42 -25.49
CA GLN A 40 3.44 9.21 -24.55
C GLN A 40 3.37 7.75 -24.07
N GLN A 41 3.52 6.77 -24.96
CA GLN A 41 3.53 5.36 -24.58
C GLN A 41 4.74 4.97 -23.72
N GLN A 42 5.93 5.52 -24.01
CA GLN A 42 7.13 5.29 -23.20
C GLN A 42 7.04 5.95 -21.82
N SER A 43 6.41 7.13 -21.72
CA SER A 43 6.10 7.77 -20.43
C SER A 43 5.07 6.99 -19.60
N GLN A 44 4.36 6.04 -20.21
CA GLN A 44 3.48 5.08 -19.54
C GLN A 44 4.20 3.77 -19.20
N GLN A 45 5.52 3.78 -18.95
CA GLN A 45 6.14 2.68 -18.21
C GLN A 45 5.32 2.46 -16.94
N ARG A 46 4.60 1.33 -16.90
CA ARG A 46 3.68 1.01 -15.81
C ARG A 46 4.48 0.94 -14.53
N TYR A 47 4.23 1.89 -13.65
CA TYR A 47 4.79 1.89 -12.31
C TYR A 47 4.51 0.55 -11.62
N LYS A 48 5.56 -0.10 -11.09
CA LYS A 48 5.46 -1.39 -10.42
C LYS A 48 5.64 -1.19 -8.92
N TRP A 49 4.65 -1.64 -8.15
CA TRP A 49 4.78 -1.74 -6.69
C TRP A 49 5.86 -2.79 -6.37
N ASN A 50 6.95 -2.36 -5.73
CA ASN A 50 8.00 -3.24 -5.21
C ASN A 50 7.79 -3.48 -3.70
N ASP A 51 8.52 -4.43 -3.12
CA ASP A 51 8.29 -4.85 -1.73
C ASP A 51 8.55 -3.74 -0.70
N GLU A 52 9.59 -2.92 -0.93
CA GLU A 52 9.90 -1.77 -0.05
C GLU A 52 8.78 -0.75 -0.03
N LEU A 53 8.23 -0.44 -1.20
CA LEU A 53 7.14 0.50 -1.37
C LEU A 53 5.82 -0.04 -0.81
N LEU A 54 5.57 -1.35 -0.93
CA LEU A 54 4.42 -2.01 -0.32
C LEU A 54 4.49 -1.90 1.21
N LYS A 55 5.65 -2.14 1.80
CA LYS A 55 5.87 -1.94 3.26
C LYS A 55 5.67 -0.49 3.67
N LYS A 56 6.28 0.45 2.94
CA LYS A 56 6.09 1.90 3.17
C LYS A 56 4.61 2.29 3.07
N PHE A 57 3.89 1.74 2.09
CA PHE A 57 2.45 1.95 1.93
C PHE A 57 1.66 1.42 3.12
N ALA A 58 1.88 0.16 3.52
CA ALA A 58 1.21 -0.43 4.67
C ALA A 58 1.47 0.37 5.95
N LEU A 59 2.72 0.80 6.18
CA LEU A 59 3.09 1.63 7.32
C LEU A 59 2.34 2.97 7.33
N GLU A 60 2.38 3.72 6.22
CA GLU A 60 1.71 5.02 6.16
C GLU A 60 0.19 4.89 6.28
N VAL A 61 -0.43 3.90 5.62
CA VAL A 61 -1.86 3.60 5.79
C VAL A 61 -2.20 3.31 7.25
N THR A 62 -1.39 2.52 7.93
CA THR A 62 -1.60 2.16 9.33
C THR A 62 -1.45 3.38 10.26
N LYS A 63 -0.49 4.27 10.00
CA LYS A 63 -0.34 5.52 10.78
C LYS A 63 -1.57 6.43 10.74
N PHE A 64 -2.23 6.52 9.58
CA PHE A 64 -3.48 7.27 9.42
C PHE A 64 -4.72 6.50 9.86
N GLY A 65 -4.65 5.17 9.88
CA GLY A 65 -5.76 4.28 10.20
C GLY A 65 -6.56 3.90 8.95
N ILE A 66 -6.74 2.60 8.73
CA ILE A 66 -7.33 2.05 7.50
C ILE A 66 -8.76 2.56 7.22
N LYS A 67 -9.55 2.84 8.27
CA LYS A 67 -10.92 3.33 8.12
C LYS A 67 -10.94 4.73 7.53
N THR A 68 -10.06 5.61 8.01
CA THR A 68 -10.12 7.06 7.72
C THR A 68 -9.17 7.51 6.61
N VAL A 69 -8.15 6.71 6.27
CA VAL A 69 -7.12 7.08 5.30
C VAL A 69 -7.72 7.37 3.91
N LYS A 70 -7.26 8.47 3.31
CA LYS A 70 -7.56 8.88 1.93
C LYS A 70 -6.26 8.95 1.12
N PRO A 71 -6.27 8.68 -0.19
CA PRO A 71 -5.05 8.72 -1.01
C PRO A 71 -4.32 10.07 -0.94
N LYS A 72 -5.06 11.17 -0.86
CA LYS A 72 -4.50 12.53 -0.69
C LYS A 72 -3.66 12.67 0.59
N ASN A 73 -4.03 11.98 1.67
CA ASN A 73 -3.35 12.09 2.97
C ASN A 73 -1.95 11.46 2.96
N ILE A 74 -1.74 10.44 2.12
CA ILE A 74 -0.47 9.70 2.04
C ILE A 74 0.33 10.06 0.78
N GLN A 75 -0.25 10.75 -0.20
CA GLN A 75 0.39 11.04 -1.49
C GLN A 75 1.77 11.70 -1.36
N TRP A 76 1.90 12.70 -0.48
CA TRP A 76 3.15 13.42 -0.27
C TRP A 76 4.31 12.54 0.21
N LYS A 77 4.02 11.38 0.81
CA LYS A 77 5.03 10.38 1.20
C LYS A 77 5.61 9.62 0.01
N PHE A 78 4.91 9.65 -1.12
CA PHE A 78 5.20 8.87 -2.33
C PHE A 78 5.56 9.73 -3.55
N GLU A 79 5.74 11.04 -3.35
CA GLU A 79 6.08 11.98 -4.43
C GLU A 79 7.47 11.74 -5.00
N LEU A 80 8.44 11.34 -4.17
CA LEU A 80 9.80 11.01 -4.61
C LEU A 80 9.82 9.78 -5.52
N GLU A 81 8.87 8.88 -5.33
CA GLU A 81 8.67 7.67 -6.13
C GLU A 81 7.81 7.92 -7.39
N GLY A 82 7.35 9.16 -7.61
CA GLY A 82 6.57 9.53 -8.78
C GLY A 82 5.14 8.95 -8.81
N LEU A 83 4.63 8.49 -7.67
CA LEU A 83 3.29 7.92 -7.55
C LEU A 83 2.21 8.98 -7.63
N LYS A 84 1.27 8.78 -8.54
CA LYS A 84 0.10 9.63 -8.71
C LYS A 84 -1.03 9.20 -7.78
N ASN A 85 -1.87 10.16 -7.39
CA ASN A 85 -3.01 9.95 -6.49
C ASN A 85 -3.90 8.76 -6.88
N HIS A 86 -4.19 8.59 -8.18
CA HIS A 86 -5.04 7.51 -8.67
C HIS A 86 -4.40 6.11 -8.51
N GLN A 87 -3.07 6.01 -8.59
CA GLN A 87 -2.34 4.74 -8.40
C GLN A 87 -2.40 4.32 -6.93
N ILE A 88 -2.18 5.28 -6.03
CA ILE A 88 -2.33 5.11 -4.57
C ILE A 88 -3.78 4.74 -4.23
N GLY A 89 -4.76 5.41 -4.83
CA GLY A 89 -6.17 5.10 -4.62
C GLY A 89 -6.56 3.69 -5.07
N SER A 90 -6.09 3.28 -6.25
CA SER A 90 -6.30 1.93 -6.77
C SER A 90 -5.66 0.86 -5.86
N HIS A 91 -4.46 1.15 -5.33
CA HIS A 91 -3.78 0.23 -4.42
C HIS A 91 -4.46 0.18 -3.05
N LEU A 92 -4.86 1.33 -2.50
CA LEU A 92 -5.61 1.42 -1.23
C LEU A 92 -6.92 0.66 -1.29
N GLN A 93 -7.66 0.75 -2.40
CA GLN A 93 -8.89 -0.01 -2.57
C GLN A 93 -8.63 -1.52 -2.52
N LYS A 94 -7.61 -2.00 -3.24
CA LYS A 94 -7.22 -3.43 -3.19
C LYS A 94 -6.78 -3.86 -1.80
N TYR A 95 -6.02 -3.01 -1.11
CA TYR A 95 -5.56 -3.24 0.25
C TYR A 95 -6.74 -3.38 1.22
N LYS A 96 -7.72 -2.47 1.15
CA LYS A 96 -8.96 -2.55 1.93
C LYS A 96 -9.73 -3.86 1.65
N LEU A 97 -9.90 -4.23 0.38
CA LEU A 97 -10.58 -5.48 0.02
C LEU A 97 -9.88 -6.72 0.60
N ARG A 98 -8.54 -6.75 0.60
CA ARG A 98 -7.80 -7.85 1.22
C ARG A 98 -8.04 -7.93 2.73
N ILE A 99 -8.03 -6.79 3.43
CA ILE A 99 -8.35 -6.74 4.86
C ILE A 99 -9.78 -7.24 5.10
N GLN A 100 -10.74 -6.78 4.30
CA GLN A 100 -12.12 -7.24 4.40
C GLN A 100 -12.24 -8.77 4.30
N GLN A 101 -11.53 -9.37 3.34
CA GLN A 101 -11.53 -10.82 3.14
C GLN A 101 -10.87 -11.56 4.30
N GLU A 102 -9.74 -11.07 4.78
CA GLU A 102 -8.95 -11.71 5.84
C GLU A 102 -9.67 -11.69 7.20
N TYR A 103 -10.27 -10.55 7.54
CA TYR A 103 -11.03 -10.39 8.78
C TYR A 103 -12.51 -10.80 8.64
N LYS A 104 -12.92 -11.31 7.47
CA LYS A 104 -14.29 -11.76 7.15
C LYS A 104 -15.37 -10.71 7.43
N LEU A 105 -15.06 -9.46 7.11
CA LEU A 105 -15.93 -8.30 7.34
C LEU A 105 -17.03 -8.22 6.28
N LYS A 106 -18.24 -7.87 6.69
CA LYS A 106 -19.40 -7.75 5.79
C LYS A 106 -19.42 -6.42 5.05
N SER A 107 -18.95 -5.36 5.70
CA SER A 107 -18.89 -4.00 5.15
C SER A 107 -17.58 -3.30 5.52
N PHE A 108 -17.24 -2.24 4.79
CA PHE A 108 -16.14 -1.34 5.16
C PHE A 108 -16.41 -0.54 6.44
N ASP A 109 -17.65 -0.48 6.92
CA ASP A 109 -18.01 0.20 8.18
C ASP A 109 -17.46 -0.52 9.41
N GLU A 110 -17.28 -1.85 9.30
CA GLU A 110 -16.69 -2.71 10.34
C GLU A 110 -15.16 -2.60 10.42
N PHE A 111 -14.55 -1.75 9.59
CA PHE A 111 -13.12 -1.54 9.64
C PHE A 111 -12.74 -0.81 10.92
N GLU A 112 -11.71 -1.32 11.58
CA GLU A 112 -11.05 -0.66 12.69
C GLU A 112 -9.66 -0.19 12.29
N ASN A 113 -9.24 0.96 12.79
CA ASN A 113 -7.99 1.61 12.35
C ASN A 113 -6.72 0.79 12.61
N TRP A 114 -6.76 -0.17 13.54
CA TRP A 114 -5.66 -1.08 13.87
C TRP A 114 -5.55 -2.27 12.90
N MET A 115 -6.55 -2.54 12.06
CA MET A 115 -6.54 -3.70 11.17
C MET A 115 -5.48 -3.56 10.09
N ILE A 116 -4.59 -4.57 10.02
CA ILE A 116 -3.52 -4.70 9.03
C ILE A 116 -3.54 -6.12 8.44
N LEU A 117 -2.99 -6.31 7.25
CA LEU A 117 -2.85 -7.64 6.65
C LEU A 117 -1.81 -8.48 7.41
N SER A 118 -2.04 -9.79 7.53
CA SER A 118 -1.11 -10.72 8.20
C SER A 118 0.31 -10.70 7.64
N GLU A 119 0.47 -10.37 6.36
CA GLU A 119 1.80 -10.24 5.73
C GLU A 119 2.68 -9.17 6.39
N TYR A 120 2.09 -8.22 7.12
CA TYR A 120 2.81 -7.18 7.87
C TYR A 120 2.80 -7.41 9.39
N HIS A 121 2.30 -8.54 9.89
CA HIS A 121 2.35 -8.87 11.33
C HIS A 121 3.78 -9.15 11.83
N ASN A 122 4.74 -9.33 10.93
CA ASN A 122 6.15 -9.49 11.27
C ASN A 122 6.93 -8.16 11.17
N ASP A 123 6.29 -7.10 10.68
CA ASP A 123 6.94 -5.80 10.48
C ASP A 123 6.75 -4.92 11.72
N ALA A 124 7.82 -4.74 12.49
CA ALA A 124 7.79 -4.04 13.76
C ALA A 124 7.25 -2.61 13.64
N ASP A 125 7.56 -1.91 12.55
CA ASP A 125 7.14 -0.52 12.34
C ASP A 125 5.62 -0.45 12.10
N VAL A 126 5.09 -1.39 11.33
CA VAL A 126 3.65 -1.47 11.02
C VAL A 126 2.87 -1.86 12.28
N ILE A 127 3.37 -2.81 13.06
CA ILE A 127 2.75 -3.21 14.34
C ILE A 127 2.74 -2.04 15.31
N ALA A 128 3.84 -1.32 15.47
CA ALA A 128 3.92 -0.16 16.35
C ALA A 128 2.91 0.92 15.94
N ALA A 129 2.75 1.15 14.63
CA ALA A 129 1.74 2.06 14.11
C ALA A 129 0.31 1.58 14.38
N ALA A 130 0.05 0.27 14.32
CA ALA A 130 -1.26 -0.33 14.61
C ALA A 130 -1.59 -0.27 16.11
N GLN A 131 -0.61 -0.50 16.98
CA GLN A 131 -0.75 -0.42 18.44
C GLN A 131 -1.20 0.95 18.91
N LYS A 132 -0.83 2.03 18.20
CA LYS A 132 -1.35 3.38 18.45
C LYS A 132 -2.89 3.42 18.46
N TRP A 133 -3.54 2.62 17.61
CA TRP A 133 -5.00 2.57 17.48
C TRP A 133 -5.65 1.56 18.43
N ASN A 134 -4.94 0.49 18.79
CA ASN A 134 -5.40 -0.49 19.77
C ASN A 134 -4.21 -1.14 20.51
N PRO A 135 -3.85 -0.65 21.71
CA PRO A 135 -2.73 -1.20 22.48
C PRO A 135 -2.92 -2.66 22.91
N THR A 136 -4.18 -3.11 23.05
CA THR A 136 -4.53 -4.41 23.64
C THR A 136 -4.47 -5.59 22.66
N MET A 137 -4.38 -5.32 21.35
CA MET A 137 -4.42 -6.35 20.30
C MET A 137 -3.17 -7.23 20.27
N TYR A 138 -1.99 -6.65 20.53
CA TYR A 138 -0.71 -7.36 20.37
C TYR A 138 -0.13 -7.94 21.67
N THR A 139 -0.61 -7.50 22.84
CA THR A 139 -0.25 -8.12 24.12
C THR A 139 -0.70 -9.58 24.17
N LYS A 140 -1.88 -9.90 23.60
CA LYS A 140 -2.40 -11.27 23.50
C LYS A 140 -1.75 -12.13 22.41
N ALA A 141 -1.18 -11.50 21.38
CA ALA A 141 -0.46 -12.21 20.33
C ALA A 141 0.92 -12.68 20.84
N GLN A 142 1.60 -11.82 21.61
CA GLN A 142 2.85 -12.16 22.29
C GLN A 142 2.64 -13.23 23.37
N GLU A 143 1.52 -13.20 24.11
CA GLU A 143 1.18 -14.27 25.07
C GLU A 143 0.96 -15.63 24.38
N LYS A 144 0.38 -15.69 23.17
CA LYS A 144 0.18 -16.95 22.46
C LYS A 144 1.46 -17.55 21.89
N GLU A 145 2.42 -16.74 21.45
CA GLU A 145 3.76 -17.22 21.08
C GLU A 145 4.54 -17.73 22.31
N ILE A 146 4.43 -17.06 23.45
CA ILE A 146 5.07 -17.50 24.72
C ILE A 146 4.46 -18.82 25.23
N ILE A 147 3.17 -19.06 25.00
CA ILE A 147 2.50 -20.33 25.39
C ILE A 147 2.83 -21.44 24.39
N SER A 148 3.00 -21.13 23.09
CA SER A 148 3.35 -22.10 22.05
C SER A 148 4.78 -22.67 22.17
N GLU A 149 5.72 -21.95 22.77
CA GLU A 149 7.08 -22.46 23.01
C GLU A 149 7.21 -23.27 24.31
N LYS A 150 6.22 -23.20 25.22
CA LYS A 150 6.24 -23.96 26.48
C LYS A 150 5.66 -25.37 26.38
N ASP A 151 5.00 -25.72 25.29
CA ASP A 151 4.41 -27.06 25.09
C ASP A 151 5.35 -28.08 24.43
N TYR A 152 6.65 -27.76 24.33
CA TYR A 152 7.66 -28.70 23.81
C TYR A 152 8.98 -28.65 24.59
N ASN A 153 8.91 -28.72 25.92
CA ASN A 153 9.94 -29.28 26.81
C ASN A 153 9.60 -28.89 28.26
N ASP A 154 8.94 -29.77 29.03
CA ASP A 154 9.52 -30.18 30.32
C ASP A 154 8.74 -31.32 30.98
N ASP A 155 9.39 -32.48 31.05
CA ASP A 155 9.04 -33.59 31.95
C ASP A 155 10.01 -33.60 33.15
N ARG A 156 10.53 -32.44 33.57
CA ARG A 156 11.38 -32.31 34.75
C ARG A 156 10.98 -31.13 35.62
N LEU A 157 10.36 -31.49 36.74
CA LEU A 157 10.48 -30.86 38.05
C LEU A 157 11.74 -29.99 38.21
N LEU A 158 11.59 -28.68 38.38
CA LEU A 158 12.47 -27.90 39.23
C LEU A 158 11.68 -26.81 39.96
N GLU A 159 11.51 -27.05 41.25
CA GLU A 159 11.21 -26.05 42.27
C GLU A 159 12.17 -24.86 42.14
N TYR A 160 11.65 -23.63 42.04
CA TYR A 160 12.41 -22.44 42.38
C TYR A 160 11.59 -21.47 43.24
N TYR A 161 11.83 -21.64 44.54
CA TYR A 161 11.90 -20.65 45.61
C TYR A 161 11.55 -19.18 45.25
N ILE A 162 10.48 -18.66 45.83
CA ILE A 162 10.19 -17.22 45.92
C ILE A 162 10.52 -16.75 47.35
N PRO A 163 11.59 -15.98 47.59
CA PRO A 163 11.79 -15.32 48.87
C PRO A 163 10.86 -14.11 48.98
N THR A 164 9.90 -14.15 49.89
CA THR A 164 9.08 -13.00 50.25
C THR A 164 9.85 -12.09 51.19
N TYR A 165 10.24 -10.90 50.73
CA TYR A 165 10.68 -9.82 51.62
C TYR A 165 9.46 -9.16 52.25
N SER A 166 9.15 -9.54 53.49
CA SER A 166 8.27 -8.79 54.37
C SER A 166 9.06 -7.64 55.01
N ASN A 167 8.91 -6.43 54.46
CA ASN A 167 9.17 -5.21 55.22
C ASN A 167 7.86 -4.79 55.88
N SER A 168 7.69 -5.14 57.15
CA SER A 168 6.79 -4.42 58.06
C SER A 168 7.56 -4.08 59.32
N ILE A 169 7.90 -2.81 59.36
CA ILE A 169 8.45 -2.02 60.46
C ILE A 169 7.34 -1.81 61.52
N ASP A 170 7.75 -1.81 62.79
CA ASP A 170 7.08 -1.36 64.03
C ASP A 170 5.86 -2.16 64.52
N SER A 171 5.59 -2.36 65.82
CA SER A 171 5.91 -1.59 67.03
C SER A 171 5.90 -2.48 68.29
N GLU A 172 6.67 -2.03 69.29
CA GLU A 172 6.58 -2.28 70.77
C GLU A 172 6.97 -3.65 71.35
#